data_AF-A0A2P8W1F2-F1
#
_entry.id   AF-A0A2P8W1F2-F1
#
_cell.length_a   1.000
_cell.length_b   1.000
_cell.length_c   1.000
_cell.angle_alpha   90.00
_cell.angle_beta   90.00
_cell.angle_gamma   90.00
#
_symmetry.space_group_name_H-M   'P 1'
#
loop_
_entity.id
_entity.type
_entity.pdbx_description
1 polymer ?
#
loop_
_entity_poly.entity_id
_entity_poly.type
_entity_poly.pdbx_seq_one_letter_code
_entity_poly.pdbx_strand_id
1 'polypeptide(L)'
;IMLQPLPSWLLFQYVRQPATIRRTLKQVYLDQSAITDQLVEDIRRPALDPGAPKVFASVFKSRQGEKVDLLLQKLTRPLLMLWGEGDPWMNCRQKGAQFREHYPSLTEHYLQAGHCPHDEVPDQVNSLLRDWVLSTVQLSESR
;
A
#
# COMPACT_ATOMS: atom_id res chain seq x y z
N ILE A 1 -7.44 24.17 3.82
CA ILE A 1 -6.13 24.59 3.26
C ILE A 1 -5.70 23.69 2.09
N MET A 2 -5.68 22.35 2.23
CA MET A 2 -5.33 21.38 1.16
C MET A 2 -6.28 21.31 -0.06
N LEU A 3 -7.49 21.89 0.03
CA LEU A 3 -8.49 21.85 -1.05
C LEU A 3 -8.34 22.98 -2.08
N GLN A 4 -7.50 23.99 -1.79
CA GLN A 4 -7.28 25.13 -2.67
C GLN A 4 -6.25 24.77 -3.76
N PRO A 5 -6.46 25.15 -5.04
CA PRO A 5 -5.63 24.69 -6.16
C PRO A 5 -4.13 25.03 -6.02
N LEU A 6 -3.82 26.27 -5.63
CA LEU A 6 -2.44 26.73 -5.53
C LEU A 6 -1.66 26.08 -4.37
N PRO A 7 -2.18 26.00 -3.13
CA PRO A 7 -1.52 25.26 -2.05
C PRO A 7 -1.32 23.77 -2.35
N SER A 8 -2.31 23.11 -2.96
CA SER A 8 -2.20 21.70 -3.35
C SER A 8 -1.12 21.50 -4.40
N TRP A 9 -1.04 22.39 -5.39
CA TRP A 9 0.02 22.38 -6.39
C TRP A 9 1.40 22.64 -5.79
N LEU A 10 1.56 23.64 -4.92
CA LEU A 10 2.84 23.91 -4.25
C LEU A 10 3.30 22.72 -3.40
N LEU A 11 2.39 22.11 -2.64
CA LEU A 11 2.67 20.89 -1.90
C LEU A 11 3.10 19.76 -2.83
N PHE A 12 2.40 19.56 -3.94
CA PHE A 12 2.77 18.56 -4.96
C PHE A 12 4.20 18.78 -5.46
N GLN A 13 4.58 20.02 -5.77
CA GLN A 13 5.94 20.34 -6.23
C GLN A 13 7.02 20.06 -5.18
N TYR A 14 6.70 20.17 -3.90
CA TYR A 14 7.61 19.83 -2.81
C TYR A 14 7.73 18.30 -2.59
N VAL A 15 6.60 17.58 -2.55
CA VAL A 15 6.60 16.14 -2.23
C VAL A 15 7.23 15.29 -3.33
N ARG A 16 7.18 15.73 -4.59
CA ARG A 16 7.81 15.04 -5.73
C ARG A 16 9.33 15.21 -5.82
N GLN A 17 9.95 16.04 -4.97
CA GLN A 17 11.40 16.22 -5.02
C GLN A 17 12.11 14.93 -4.60
N PRO A 18 13.20 14.50 -5.28
CA PRO A 18 13.92 13.27 -4.95
C PRO A 18 14.31 13.18 -3.46
N ALA A 19 14.78 14.29 -2.88
CA ALA A 19 15.17 14.35 -1.48
C ALA A 19 13.97 14.15 -0.52
N THR A 20 12.80 14.67 -0.88
CA THR A 20 11.56 14.47 -0.10
C THR A 20 11.08 13.03 -0.21
N ILE A 21 11.05 12.46 -1.42
CA ILE A 21 10.70 11.06 -1.66
C ILE A 21 11.60 10.14 -0.83
N ARG A 22 12.93 10.31 -0.95
CA ARG A 22 13.91 9.54 -0.18
C ARG A 22 13.70 9.68 1.33
N ARG A 23 13.43 10.88 1.82
CA ARG A 23 13.15 11.12 3.24
C ARG A 23 11.90 10.37 3.70
N THR A 24 10.83 10.37 2.90
CA THR A 24 9.60 9.63 3.20
C THR A 24 9.87 8.13 3.21
N LEU A 25 10.56 7.59 2.20
CA LEU A 25 10.90 6.15 2.17
C LEU A 25 11.68 5.71 3.41
N LYS A 26 12.64 6.51 3.88
CA LYS A 26 13.38 6.24 5.12
C LYS A 26 12.51 6.15 6.38
N GLN A 27 11.35 6.79 6.37
CA GLN A 27 10.40 6.73 7.48
C GLN A 27 9.55 5.48 7.45
N VAL A 28 9.38 4.83 6.30
CA VAL A 28 8.41 3.74 6.12
C VAL A 28 9.01 2.39 5.79
N TYR A 29 10.22 2.36 5.23
CA TYR A 29 10.94 1.12 4.95
C TYR A 29 11.70 0.68 6.19
N LEU A 30 11.63 -0.60 6.50
CA LEU A 30 12.45 -1.23 7.51
C LEU A 30 13.88 -1.45 6.97
N ASP A 31 13.99 -1.98 5.75
CA ASP A 31 15.29 -2.13 5.08
C ASP A 31 15.69 -0.85 4.35
N GLN A 32 16.63 -0.12 4.96
CA GLN A 32 17.16 1.12 4.41
C GLN A 32 18.03 0.89 3.16
N SER A 33 18.56 -0.33 2.95
CA SER A 33 19.39 -0.66 1.80
C SER A 33 18.57 -0.76 0.50
N ALA A 34 17.28 -1.08 0.61
CA ALA A 34 16.34 -1.10 -0.51
C ALA A 34 16.05 0.30 -1.10
N ILE A 35 16.38 1.38 -0.38
CA ILE A 35 16.13 2.76 -0.82
C ILE A 35 17.23 3.22 -1.80
N THR A 36 17.18 2.71 -3.03
CA THR A 36 18.13 3.05 -4.09
C THR A 36 17.80 4.37 -4.79
N ASP A 37 18.76 4.97 -5.51
CA ASP A 37 18.48 6.13 -6.37
C ASP A 37 17.49 5.78 -7.48
N GLN A 38 17.56 4.55 -7.99
CA GLN A 38 16.64 4.03 -9.00
C GLN A 38 15.20 4.02 -8.48
N LEU A 39 14.96 3.50 -7.27
CA LEU A 39 13.62 3.51 -6.65
C LEU A 39 13.07 4.92 -6.49
N VAL A 40 13.89 5.85 -6.00
CA VAL A 40 13.50 7.26 -5.84
C VAL A 40 13.10 7.86 -7.19
N GLU A 41 13.85 7.57 -8.25
CA GLU A 41 13.54 8.04 -9.60
C GLU A 41 12.31 7.36 -10.18
N ASP A 42 12.09 6.07 -9.93
CA ASP A 42 10.91 5.32 -10.39
C ASP A 42 9.62 5.86 -9.77
N ILE A 43 9.65 6.29 -8.50
CA ILE A 43 8.53 6.98 -7.85
C ILE A 43 8.36 8.40 -8.41
N ARG A 44 9.46 9.11 -8.69
CA ARG A 44 9.43 10.48 -9.20
C ARG A 44 8.93 10.57 -10.64
N ARG A 45 9.31 9.60 -11.49
CA ARG A 45 9.01 9.58 -12.92
C ARG A 45 7.52 9.79 -13.23
N PRO A 46 6.55 9.05 -12.65
CA PRO A 46 5.13 9.31 -12.88
C PRO A 46 4.68 10.68 -12.35
N ALA A 47 5.33 11.22 -11.32
CA ALA A 47 5.04 12.57 -10.84
C ALA A 47 5.52 13.67 -11.82
N LEU A 48 6.28 13.33 -12.88
CA LEU A 48 6.64 14.25 -13.96
C LEU A 48 5.55 14.45 -15.01
N ASP A 49 4.52 13.61 -15.02
CA ASP A 49 3.40 13.75 -15.95
C ASP A 49 2.67 15.10 -15.75
N PRO A 50 2.30 15.82 -16.84
CA PRO A 50 1.55 17.08 -16.75
C PRO A 50 0.21 16.98 -15.99
N GLY A 51 -0.41 15.80 -15.97
CA GLY A 51 -1.62 15.48 -15.24
C GLY A 51 -1.42 15.10 -13.77
N ALA A 52 -0.18 14.79 -13.35
CA ALA A 52 0.10 14.31 -11.99
C ALA A 52 -0.36 15.26 -10.87
N PRO A 53 -0.23 16.61 -10.96
CA PRO A 53 -0.77 17.50 -9.92
C PRO A 53 -2.30 17.37 -9.74
N LYS A 54 -3.03 17.11 -10.83
CA LYS A 54 -4.49 16.94 -10.79
C LYS A 54 -4.87 15.62 -10.11
N VAL A 55 -4.13 14.55 -10.40
CA VAL A 55 -4.30 13.24 -9.74
C VAL A 55 -3.96 13.34 -8.26
N PHE A 56 -2.87 14.02 -7.89
CA PHE A 56 -2.52 14.27 -6.49
C PHE A 56 -3.62 15.03 -5.74
N ALA A 57 -4.16 16.10 -6.36
CA ALA A 57 -5.24 16.87 -5.76
C ALA A 57 -6.55 16.09 -5.63
N SER A 58 -6.80 15.09 -6.49
CA SER A 58 -8.03 14.29 -6.43
C SER A 58 -8.08 13.41 -5.19
N VAL A 59 -6.95 12.91 -4.70
CA VAL A 59 -6.85 12.10 -3.46
C VAL A 59 -7.50 12.82 -2.27
N PHE A 60 -7.33 14.14 -2.16
CA PHE A 60 -7.92 14.94 -1.07
C PHE A 60 -9.38 15.35 -1.30
N LYS A 61 -9.89 15.18 -2.52
CA LYS A 61 -11.25 15.58 -2.94
C LYS A 61 -12.18 14.38 -3.11
N SER A 62 -11.63 13.17 -3.19
CA SER A 62 -12.41 11.94 -3.30
C SER A 62 -13.39 11.81 -2.14
N ARG A 63 -14.64 11.49 -2.47
CA ARG A 63 -15.65 11.19 -1.46
C ARG A 63 -15.22 9.96 -0.69
N GLN A 64 -15.43 9.97 0.62
CA GLN A 64 -15.22 8.78 1.43
C GLN A 64 -16.16 7.67 0.93
N GLY A 65 -15.58 6.49 0.68
CA GLY A 65 -16.32 5.29 0.31
C GLY A 65 -17.01 4.65 1.51
N GLU A 66 -17.58 3.47 1.27
CA GLU A 66 -18.10 2.64 2.34
C GLU A 66 -16.97 2.19 3.28
N LYS A 67 -17.30 1.98 4.56
CA LYS A 67 -16.32 1.57 5.56
C LYS A 67 -15.82 0.14 5.28
N VAL A 68 -14.57 -0.12 5.64
CA VAL A 68 -13.88 -1.39 5.34
C VAL A 68 -14.56 -2.60 6.00
N ASP A 69 -15.06 -2.46 7.22
CA ASP A 69 -15.82 -3.49 7.94
C ASP A 69 -17.06 -3.94 7.18
N LEU A 70 -17.82 -2.99 6.61
CA LEU A 70 -18.99 -3.28 5.79
C LEU A 70 -18.59 -3.93 4.46
N LEU A 71 -17.50 -3.49 3.85
CA LEU A 71 -16.98 -4.08 2.61
C LEU A 71 -16.51 -5.52 2.83
N LEU A 72 -15.83 -5.80 3.94
CA LEU A 72 -15.40 -7.15 4.30
C LEU A 72 -16.59 -8.10 4.48
N GLN A 73 -17.65 -7.66 5.16
CA GLN A 73 -18.87 -8.46 5.33
C GLN A 73 -19.59 -8.78 4.02
N LYS A 74 -19.42 -7.93 2.99
CA LYS A 74 -19.98 -8.15 1.64
C LYS A 74 -19.08 -8.98 0.73
N LEU A 75 -17.81 -9.16 1.10
CA LEU A 75 -16.86 -9.91 0.29
C LEU A 75 -17.22 -11.40 0.35
N THR A 76 -17.24 -12.07 -0.80
CA THR A 76 -17.59 -13.50 -0.90
C THR A 76 -16.47 -14.36 -1.46
N ARG A 77 -15.26 -13.78 -1.58
CA ARG A 77 -14.10 -14.38 -2.24
C ARG A 77 -12.94 -14.55 -1.26
N PRO A 78 -12.08 -15.57 -1.41
CA PRO A 78 -10.89 -15.70 -0.58
C PRO A 78 -10.11 -14.38 -0.50
N LEU A 79 -9.61 -14.04 0.69
CA LEU A 79 -8.86 -12.82 0.96
C LEU A 79 -7.48 -13.18 1.50
N LEU A 80 -6.43 -12.68 0.84
CA LEU A 80 -5.05 -12.72 1.32
C LEU A 80 -4.64 -11.34 1.82
N MET A 81 -4.00 -11.28 2.98
CA MET A 81 -3.41 -10.08 3.54
C MET A 81 -1.91 -10.29 3.77
N LEU A 82 -1.08 -9.41 3.21
CA LEU A 82 0.37 -9.43 3.41
C LEU A 82 0.77 -8.11 4.07
N TRP A 83 1.27 -8.21 5.29
CA TRP A 83 1.66 -7.05 6.11
C TRP A 83 3.17 -6.99 6.25
N GLY A 84 3.76 -5.80 6.20
CA GLY A 84 5.07 -5.58 6.81
C GLY A 84 4.89 -5.26 8.29
N GLU A 85 5.39 -6.11 9.17
CA GLU A 85 5.20 -5.97 10.62
C GLU A 85 5.93 -4.75 11.20
N GLY A 86 6.97 -4.27 10.52
CA GLY A 86 7.72 -3.07 10.88
C GLY A 86 7.11 -1.76 10.36
N ASP A 87 5.92 -1.79 9.76
CA ASP A 87 5.23 -0.59 9.25
C ASP A 87 4.97 0.43 10.39
N PRO A 88 5.59 1.63 10.35
CA PRO A 88 5.41 2.63 11.39
C PRO A 88 4.14 3.47 11.22
N TRP A 89 3.48 3.39 10.07
CA TRP A 89 2.24 4.11 9.79
C TRP A 89 1.00 3.27 10.12
N MET A 90 1.15 1.96 10.26
CA MET A 90 0.06 1.04 10.52
C MET A 90 0.36 0.10 11.68
N ASN A 91 -0.55 0.01 12.66
CA ASN A 91 -0.50 -1.10 13.61
C ASN A 91 -1.05 -2.37 12.95
N CYS A 92 -0.23 -3.05 12.14
CA CYS A 92 -0.64 -4.19 11.34
C CYS A 92 -1.30 -5.30 12.17
N ARG A 93 -0.77 -5.61 13.36
CA ARG A 93 -1.33 -6.65 14.23
C ARG A 93 -2.73 -6.30 14.75
N GLN A 94 -2.91 -5.06 15.19
CA GLN A 94 -4.22 -4.57 15.62
C GLN A 94 -5.22 -4.55 14.45
N LYS A 95 -4.79 -4.09 13.27
CA LYS A 95 -5.63 -4.06 12.08
C LYS A 95 -6.00 -5.44 11.59
N GLY A 96 -5.04 -6.38 11.53
CA GLY A 96 -5.31 -7.77 11.17
C GLY A 96 -6.33 -8.42 12.11
N ALA A 97 -6.27 -8.14 13.42
CA ALA A 97 -7.28 -8.59 14.36
C ALA A 97 -8.68 -8.05 14.02
N GLN A 98 -8.82 -6.76 13.73
CA GLN A 98 -10.09 -6.15 13.30
C GLN A 98 -10.60 -6.74 11.97
N PHE A 99 -9.70 -7.03 11.03
CA PHE A 99 -10.08 -7.66 9.75
C PHE A 99 -10.59 -9.08 9.98
N ARG A 100 -9.96 -9.87 10.88
CA ARG A 100 -10.43 -11.21 11.24
C ARG A 100 -11.80 -11.21 11.89
N GLU A 101 -12.14 -10.19 12.67
CA GLU A 101 -13.48 -10.05 13.28
C GLU A 101 -14.58 -9.96 12.20
N HIS A 102 -14.30 -9.29 11.07
CA HIS A 102 -15.25 -9.12 9.97
C HIS A 102 -15.09 -10.14 8.84
N TYR A 103 -13.94 -10.81 8.75
CA TYR A 103 -13.63 -11.80 7.71
C TYR A 103 -12.78 -12.97 8.25
N PRO A 104 -13.37 -13.89 9.05
CA PRO A 104 -12.62 -14.91 9.78
C PRO A 104 -11.85 -15.90 8.89
N SER A 105 -12.24 -16.04 7.63
CA SER A 105 -11.62 -16.94 6.64
C SER A 105 -10.44 -16.31 5.89
N LEU A 106 -10.01 -15.09 6.24
CA LEU A 106 -8.84 -14.48 5.60
C LEU A 106 -7.57 -15.31 5.86
N THR A 107 -6.67 -15.29 4.89
CA THR A 107 -5.28 -15.74 5.06
C THR A 107 -4.42 -14.51 5.28
N GLU A 108 -3.55 -14.52 6.29
CA GLU A 108 -2.66 -13.39 6.55
C GLU A 108 -1.23 -13.80 6.88
N HIS A 109 -0.29 -12.98 6.44
CA HIS A 109 1.13 -13.13 6.74
C HIS A 109 1.70 -11.79 7.18
N TYR A 110 2.67 -11.86 8.09
CA TYR A 110 3.37 -10.72 8.65
C TYR A 110 4.85 -10.92 8.36
N LEU A 111 5.37 -10.04 7.53
CA LEU A 111 6.70 -10.10 6.95
C LEU A 111 7.61 -9.12 7.68
N GLN A 112 8.89 -9.45 7.78
CA GLN A 112 9.92 -8.55 8.32
C GLN A 112 10.25 -7.47 7.27
N ALA A 113 9.34 -6.51 7.14
CA ALA A 113 9.40 -5.37 6.23
C ALA A 113 8.60 -4.20 6.82
N GLY A 114 8.78 -3.02 6.25
CA GLY A 114 8.02 -1.82 6.59
C GLY A 114 6.71 -1.71 5.81
N HIS A 115 6.31 -0.48 5.47
CA HIS A 115 5.03 -0.19 4.82
C HIS A 115 4.87 -0.81 3.42
N CYS A 116 5.97 -1.08 2.72
CA CYS A 116 5.96 -1.61 1.35
C CYS A 116 6.62 -2.99 1.29
N PRO A 117 5.98 -4.05 1.85
CA PRO A 117 6.59 -5.38 1.89
C PRO A 117 6.88 -5.97 0.50
N HIS A 118 6.13 -5.55 -0.53
CA HIS A 118 6.34 -5.98 -1.91
C HIS A 118 7.61 -5.41 -2.54
N ASP A 119 8.10 -4.26 -2.06
CA ASP A 119 9.36 -3.67 -2.52
C ASP A 119 10.54 -4.16 -1.68
N GLU A 120 10.34 -4.35 -0.37
CA GLU A 120 11.42 -4.70 0.57
C GLU A 120 11.75 -6.20 0.61
N VAL A 121 10.75 -7.07 0.54
CA VAL A 121 10.93 -8.54 0.57
C VAL A 121 10.16 -9.21 -0.59
N PRO A 122 10.44 -8.81 -1.85
CA PRO A 122 9.66 -9.23 -3.01
C PRO A 122 9.60 -10.75 -3.17
N ASP A 123 10.68 -11.48 -2.90
CA ASP A 123 10.70 -12.94 -3.02
C ASP A 123 9.68 -13.62 -2.09
N GLN A 124 9.55 -13.13 -0.85
CA GLN A 124 8.59 -13.66 0.11
C GLN A 124 7.16 -13.31 -0.29
N VAL A 125 6.91 -12.04 -0.66
CA VAL A 125 5.59 -11.59 -1.13
C VAL A 125 5.15 -12.37 -2.37
N ASN A 126 6.03 -12.50 -3.36
CA ASN A 126 5.76 -13.18 -4.61
C ASN A 126 5.50 -14.67 -4.39
N SER A 127 6.27 -15.35 -3.53
CA SER A 127 6.01 -16.76 -3.20
C SER A 127 4.66 -16.92 -2.52
N LEU A 128 4.37 -16.15 -1.47
CA LEU A 128 3.10 -16.24 -0.75
C LEU A 128 1.90 -15.96 -1.65
N LEU A 129 1.99 -14.92 -2.48
CA LEU A 129 0.94 -14.57 -3.43
C LEU A 129 0.72 -15.69 -4.45
N ARG A 130 1.80 -16.20 -5.06
CA ARG A 130 1.73 -17.28 -6.04
C ARG A 130 1.13 -18.54 -5.43
N ASP A 131 1.64 -18.97 -4.28
CA ASP A 131 1.24 -20.21 -3.64
C ASP A 131 -0.24 -20.11 -3.20
N TRP A 132 -0.68 -18.94 -2.71
CA TRP A 132 -2.08 -18.67 -2.40
C TRP A 132 -2.98 -18.71 -3.64
N VAL A 133 -2.60 -18.08 -4.76
CA VAL A 133 -3.37 -18.12 -6.01
C VAL A 133 -3.53 -19.56 -6.51
N LEU A 134 -2.44 -20.32 -6.58
CA LEU A 134 -2.45 -21.69 -7.11
C LEU A 134 -3.23 -22.67 -6.21
N SER A 135 -3.16 -22.49 -4.89
CA SER A 135 -3.84 -23.38 -3.93
C SER A 135 -5.28 -23.02 -3.65
N THR A 136 -5.63 -21.73 -3.65
CA THR A 136 -6.91 -21.26 -3.09
C THR A 136 -7.83 -20.73 -4.19
N VAL A 137 -7.29 -19.99 -5.16
CA VAL A 137 -8.11 -19.39 -6.23
C VAL A 137 -8.42 -20.43 -7.30
N GLN A 138 -7.44 -21.21 -7.73
CA GLN A 138 -7.61 -22.19 -8.82
C GLN A 138 -8.54 -23.37 -8.44
N LEU A 139 -8.59 -23.74 -7.16
CA LEU A 139 -9.55 -24.74 -6.65
C LEU A 139 -10.99 -24.21 -6.55
N SER A 140 -11.18 -22.89 -6.47
CA SER A 140 -12.50 -22.27 -6.33
C SER A 140 -13.26 -22.13 -7.65
N GLU A 141 -12.57 -22.16 -8.81
CA GLU A 141 -13.19 -22.18 -10.14
C GLU A 141 -13.47 -23.59 -10.68
N SER A 142 -12.92 -24.62 -10.02
CA SER A 142 -13.10 -26.03 -10.39
C SER A 142 -14.25 -26.72 -9.61
N ARG A 143 -15.00 -25.96 -8.81
CA ARG A 143 -16.20 -26.39 -8.06
C ARG A 143 -17.40 -25.57 -8.49
#